data_AF-A0A2M8N4Y6-F1
#
_entry.id   AF-A0A2M8N4Y6-F1
#
_cell.length_a   1.000
_cell.length_b   1.000
_cell.length_c   1.000
_cell.angle_alpha   90.00
_cell.angle_beta   90.00
_cell.angle_gamma   90.00
#
_symmetry.space_group_name_H-M   'P 1'
#
loop_
_entity.id
_entity.type
_entity.pdbx_description
1 polymer ?
#
loop_
_entity_poly.entity_id
_entity_poly.type
_entity_poly.pdbx_seq_one_letter_code
_entity_poly.pdbx_strand_id
1 'polypeptide(L)'
;MAQSRRLTGSTLREFSTLSTTAHLPEETLLFSGSAHPELAQEIADYLGIPLSPTYTGRFSNDNLEVQLGVSVRGKNVFLLQPFCPPTSDN
;
A
#
# COMPACT_ATOMS: atom_id res chain seq x y z
N MET A 1 26.46 28.84 -46.44
CA MET A 1 25.07 29.06 -45.97
C MET A 1 24.64 27.80 -45.24
N ALA A 2 24.36 27.69 -43.94
CA ALA A 2 24.57 28.48 -42.74
C ALA A 2 24.59 27.44 -41.58
N GLN A 3 25.23 27.81 -40.48
CA GLN A 3 25.62 26.98 -39.33
C GLN A 3 24.44 26.54 -38.43
N SER A 4 24.78 25.63 -37.50
CA SER A 4 24.49 25.72 -36.04
C SER A 4 23.68 24.52 -35.52
N ARG A 5 24.33 23.52 -34.90
CA ARG A 5 24.76 23.40 -33.48
C ARG A 5 23.60 23.44 -32.46
N ARG A 6 23.78 22.56 -31.45
CA ARG A 6 23.18 22.49 -30.10
C ARG A 6 22.02 21.50 -29.98
N LEU A 7 21.81 20.77 -28.88
CA LEU A 7 22.56 20.45 -27.66
C LEU A 7 21.82 19.25 -27.03
N THR A 8 22.56 18.51 -26.22
CA THR A 8 22.16 17.53 -25.21
C THR A 8 20.93 17.92 -24.38
N GLY A 9 20.15 16.90 -23.99
CA GLY A 9 19.29 16.93 -22.80
C GLY A 9 17.80 17.09 -23.07
N SER A 10 17.07 15.98 -23.01
CA SER A 10 15.73 16.00 -22.43
C SER A 10 15.53 14.72 -21.63
N THR A 11 15.91 14.80 -20.36
CA THR A 11 15.32 14.01 -19.30
C THR A 11 13.82 14.26 -19.36
N LEU A 12 13.08 13.44 -20.10
CA LEU A 12 11.62 13.39 -20.02
C LEU A 12 11.29 12.75 -18.67
N ARG A 13 11.34 13.58 -17.62
CA ARG A 13 10.51 13.37 -16.46
C ARG A 13 9.09 13.49 -16.97
N GLU A 14 8.41 12.36 -17.11
CA GLU A 14 6.97 12.30 -17.24
C GLU A 14 6.37 13.01 -16.02
N PHE A 15 6.12 14.31 -16.17
CA PHE A 15 5.18 15.04 -15.34
C PHE A 15 3.77 14.64 -15.83
N SER A 16 3.35 13.41 -15.53
CA SER A 16 1.94 13.07 -15.63
C SER A 16 1.21 13.80 -14.49
N THR A 17 0.33 14.71 -14.88
CA THR A 17 -0.89 15.10 -14.17
C THR A 17 -0.82 15.07 -12.64
N LEU A 18 -0.64 16.25 -12.03
CA LEU A 18 -0.95 16.46 -10.61
C LEU A 18 -2.47 16.30 -10.40
N SER A 19 -2.93 15.05 -10.36
CA SER A 19 -4.22 14.71 -9.77
C SER A 19 -4.10 15.02 -8.29
N THR A 20 -4.89 15.96 -7.79
CA THR A 20 -5.04 16.17 -6.34
C THR A 20 -5.88 15.02 -5.80
N THR A 21 -5.25 13.85 -5.74
CA THR A 21 -5.70 12.63 -5.08
C THR A 21 -4.46 12.20 -4.31
N ALA A 22 -4.58 11.99 -3.00
CA ALA A 22 -3.45 11.76 -2.10
C ALA A 22 -2.34 10.96 -2.77
N HIS A 23 -1.19 11.60 -3.06
CA HIS A 23 -0.05 10.94 -3.70
C HIS A 23 0.59 10.04 -2.65
N LEU A 24 -0.02 8.87 -2.45
CA LEU A 24 0.58 7.79 -1.71
C LEU A 24 1.75 7.30 -2.58
N PRO A 25 2.95 7.17 -2.00
CA PRO A 25 4.13 6.79 -2.76
C PRO A 25 3.85 5.47 -3.51
N GLU A 26 4.39 5.33 -4.73
CA GLU A 26 4.24 4.16 -5.62
C GLU A 26 4.53 2.81 -4.92
N GLU A 27 5.20 2.85 -3.78
CA GLU A 27 5.54 1.73 -2.93
C GLU A 27 4.70 1.65 -1.64
N THR A 28 3.39 1.88 -1.72
CA THR A 28 2.48 1.76 -0.58
C THR A 28 1.79 0.39 -0.53
N LEU A 29 1.87 -0.29 0.61
CA LEU A 29 1.18 -1.54 0.89
C LEU A 29 0.16 -1.34 1.99
N LEU A 30 -1.09 -1.70 1.71
CA LEU A 30 -2.17 -1.72 2.67
C LEU A 30 -2.46 -3.16 3.07
N PHE A 31 -2.47 -3.45 4.37
CA PHE A 31 -2.84 -4.75 4.92
C PHE A 31 -4.04 -4.60 5.85
N SER A 32 -4.87 -5.64 5.91
CA SER A 32 -5.96 -5.74 6.88
C SER A 32 -5.66 -6.84 7.90
N GLY A 33 -6.04 -6.61 9.16
CA GLY A 33 -6.16 -7.64 10.18
C GLY A 33 -7.41 -8.51 9.99
N SER A 34 -7.67 -9.38 10.96
CA SER A 34 -8.79 -10.33 10.88
C SER A 34 -10.16 -9.74 11.26
N ALA A 35 -10.15 -8.61 11.96
CA ALA A 35 -11.34 -8.00 12.56
C ALA A 35 -12.37 -7.47 11.55
N HIS A 36 -11.94 -6.86 10.43
CA HIS A 36 -12.88 -6.27 9.47
C HIS A 36 -12.27 -6.12 8.05
N PRO A 37 -12.20 -7.20 7.26
CA PRO A 37 -11.64 -7.16 5.90
C PRO A 37 -12.44 -6.26 4.94
N GLU A 38 -13.77 -6.20 5.09
CA GLU A 38 -14.64 -5.38 4.23
C GLU A 38 -14.33 -3.89 4.32
N LEU A 39 -14.20 -3.34 5.53
CA LEU A 39 -13.80 -1.96 5.76
C LEU A 39 -12.43 -1.65 5.15
N ALA A 40 -11.49 -2.58 5.27
CA ALA A 40 -10.18 -2.41 4.66
C ALA A 40 -10.24 -2.40 3.13
N GLN A 41 -11.14 -3.18 2.53
CA GLN A 41 -11.38 -3.13 1.09
C GLN A 41 -12.02 -1.79 0.68
N GLU A 42 -13.01 -1.29 1.42
CA GLU A 42 -13.61 0.02 1.14
C GLU A 42 -12.58 1.17 1.22
N ILE A 43 -11.68 1.12 2.21
CA ILE A 43 -10.60 2.10 2.35
C ILE A 43 -9.58 1.93 1.21
N ALA A 44 -9.24 0.70 0.83
CA ALA A 44 -8.37 0.39 -0.30
C ALA A 44 -8.92 0.97 -1.61
N ASP A 45 -10.21 0.76 -1.86
CA ASP A 45 -10.92 1.25 -3.04
C ASP A 45 -11.01 2.78 -3.04
N TYR A 46 -11.28 3.39 -1.88
CA TYR A 46 -11.32 4.86 -1.74
C TYR A 46 -9.95 5.52 -1.97
N LEU A 47 -8.87 4.88 -1.50
CA LEU A 47 -7.50 5.37 -1.67
C LEU A 47 -6.89 5.00 -3.03
N GLY A 48 -7.53 4.11 -3.79
CA GLY A 48 -7.01 3.59 -5.06
C GLY A 48 -5.76 2.71 -4.90
N ILE A 49 -5.60 2.04 -3.75
CA ILE A 49 -4.47 1.16 -3.44
C ILE A 49 -4.97 -0.28 -3.34
N PRO A 50 -4.27 -1.28 -3.91
CA PRO A 50 -4.65 -2.67 -3.74
C PRO A 50 -4.42 -3.15 -2.30
N LEU A 51 -5.39 -3.87 -1.74
CA LEU A 51 -5.23 -4.57 -0.48
C LEU A 51 -4.25 -5.75 -0.67
N SER A 52 -3.19 -5.77 0.13
CA SER A 52 -2.16 -6.80 0.08
C SER A 52 -2.62 -8.06 0.81
N PRO A 53 -2.24 -9.26 0.30
CA PRO A 53 -2.64 -10.51 0.93
C PRO A 53 -1.98 -10.66 2.29
N THR A 54 -2.81 -10.87 3.31
CA THR A 54 -2.41 -11.20 4.67
C THR A 54 -2.98 -12.57 5.02
N TYR A 55 -2.17 -13.41 5.65
CA TYR A 55 -2.66 -14.61 6.32
C TYR A 55 -2.65 -14.38 7.82
N THR A 56 -3.80 -14.57 8.47
CA THR A 56 -3.93 -14.56 9.92
C THR A 56 -4.38 -15.93 10.39
N GLY A 57 -3.61 -16.53 11.29
CA GLY A 57 -3.89 -17.86 11.84
C GLY A 57 -3.77 -17.87 13.37
N ARG A 58 -4.35 -18.88 14.01
CA ARG A 58 -4.16 -19.16 15.44
C ARG A 58 -3.33 -20.42 15.61
N PHE A 59 -2.27 -20.34 16.40
CA PHE A 59 -1.52 -21.52 16.82
C PHE A 59 -2.26 -22.28 17.93
N SER A 60 -1.89 -23.54 18.13
CA SER A 60 -2.43 -24.42 19.18
C SER A 60 -2.20 -23.93 20.62
N ASN A 61 -1.43 -22.86 20.80
CA ASN A 61 -1.16 -22.21 22.09
C ASN A 61 -1.89 -20.86 22.27
N ASP A 62 -2.92 -20.58 21.46
CA ASP A 62 -3.72 -19.35 21.53
C ASP A 62 -3.00 -18.07 21.05
N ASN A 63 -1.81 -18.21 20.45
CA ASN A 63 -1.11 -17.08 19.84
C ASN A 63 -1.63 -16.79 18.43
N LEU A 64 -1.79 -15.50 18.12
CA LEU A 64 -2.09 -15.01 16.78
C LEU A 64 -0.80 -14.98 15.92
N GLU A 65 -0.86 -15.58 14.74
CA GLU A 65 0.16 -15.49 13.71
C GLU A 65 -0.33 -14.62 12.56
N VAL A 66 0.51 -13.68 12.11
CA VAL A 66 0.24 -12.85 10.94
C VAL A 66 1.40 -13.00 9.96
N GLN A 67 1.12 -13.46 8.75
CA GLN A 67 2.08 -13.56 7.66
C GLN A 67 1.69 -12.58 6.54
N LEU A 68 2.60 -11.66 6.23
CA LEU A 68 2.47 -10.75 5.10
C LEU A 68 2.97 -11.49 3.86
N GLY A 69 2.09 -11.80 2.90
CA GLY A 69 2.41 -12.63 1.73
C GLY A 69 3.32 -11.94 0.69
N VAL A 70 3.87 -10.77 1.02
CA VAL A 70 4.68 -9.94 0.12
C VAL A 70 5.85 -9.32 0.88
N SER A 71 6.95 -9.05 0.17
CA SER A 71 8.07 -8.30 0.74
C SER A 71 7.68 -6.84 1.01
N VAL A 72 7.87 -6.41 2.25
CA VAL A 72 7.58 -5.06 2.76
C VAL A 72 8.80 -4.15 2.84
N ARG A 73 10.00 -4.66 2.53
CA ARG A 73 11.26 -3.91 2.73
C ARG A 73 11.31 -2.68 1.82
N GLY A 74 11.53 -1.50 2.42
CA GLY A 74 11.63 -0.23 1.69
C GLY A 74 10.28 0.40 1.32
N LYS A 75 9.17 -0.27 1.65
CA LYS A 75 7.81 0.17 1.29
C LYS A 75 7.13 0.85 2.46
N ASN A 76 6.14 1.69 2.16
CA ASN A 76 5.27 2.29 3.17
C ASN A 76 4.15 1.32 3.49
N VAL A 77 4.13 0.81 4.72
CA VAL A 77 3.21 -0.23 5.16
C VAL A 77 2.15 0.37 6.07
N PHE A 78 0.89 0.17 5.72
CA PHE A 78 -0.26 0.55 6.52
C PHE A 78 -1.01 -0.72 6.94
N LEU A 79 -1.35 -0.81 8.22
CA LEU A 79 -2.12 -1.92 8.78
C LEU A 79 -3.45 -1.38 9.31
N LEU A 80 -4.56 -1.90 8.79
CA LEU A 80 -5.90 -1.62 9.27
C LEU A 80 -6.35 -2.74 10.20
N GLN A 81 -6.45 -2.45 11.48
CA GLN A 81 -6.99 -3.37 12.49
C GLN A 81 -7.92 -2.60 13.43
N PRO A 82 -9.24 -2.67 13.19
CA PRO A 82 -10.23 -2.14 14.11
C PRO A 82 -10.16 -2.88 15.46
N PHE A 83 -10.07 -2.13 16.55
CA PHE A 83 -10.13 -2.69 17.91
C PHE A 83 -11.59 -2.80 18.38
N CYS A 84 -12.46 -3.44 17.60
CA CYS A 84 -13.81 -3.77 18.08
C CYS A 84 -13.73 -4.90 19.14
N PRO A 85 -14.68 -4.97 20.09
CA PRO A 85 -14.78 -6.12 20.99
C PRO A 85 -15.18 -7.38 20.19
N PRO A 86 -14.57 -8.56 20.44
CA PRO A 86 -13.57 -8.88 21.45
C PRO A 86 -12.14 -8.49 21.02
N THR A 87 -11.51 -7.59 21.76
CA THR A 87 -10.20 -7.00 21.43
C THR A 87 -9.04 -8.00 21.48
N SER A 88 -9.23 -9.18 22.09
CA SER A 88 -8.16 -10.18 22.27
C SER A 88 -8.02 -11.14 21.09
N ASP A 89 -9.01 -11.21 20.19
CA ASP A 89 -9.11 -12.22 19.12
C ASP A 89 -9.05 -11.63 17.69
N ASN A 90 -8.90 -10.30 17.59
CA ASN A 90 -9.06 -9.50 16.38
C ASN A 90 -7.74 -9.18 15.67
#